data_AF-A0A2U3I7J9-F1
#
_entry.id   AF-A0A2U3I7J9-F1
#
_cell.length_a   1.000
_cell.length_b   1.000
_cell.length_c   1.000
_cell.angle_alpha   90.00
_cell.angle_beta   90.00
_cell.angle_gamma   90.00
#
_symmetry.space_group_name_H-M   'P 1'
#
loop_
_entity.id
_entity.type
_entity.pdbx_description
1 polymer ?
#
loop_
_entity_poly.entity_id
_entity_poly.type
_entity_poly.pdbx_seq_one_letter_code
_entity_poly.pdbx_strand_id
1 'polypeptide(L)'
;MKRITIAAAITVLTGCVSAPDLDLSKVDSACSQRCSSEYSSCTTGFKLFPLVAQAHCNESLKVCAATCPASQPVIATTPSAQKLVELNNLYKQGLITQKEYEAKKQEILKTL
;
A
#
# COMPACT_ATOMS: atom_id res chain seq x y z
N MET A 1 -3.37 23.29 43.97
CA MET A 1 -4.00 22.07 43.42
C MET A 1 -3.33 21.73 42.11
N LYS A 2 -2.65 20.59 42.04
CA LYS A 2 -1.61 20.26 41.04
C LYS A 2 -2.25 19.46 39.89
N ARG A 3 -2.12 19.97 38.66
CA ARG A 3 -2.63 19.33 37.44
C ARG A 3 -1.69 18.18 37.06
N ILE A 4 -2.19 16.96 37.06
CA ILE A 4 -1.53 15.79 36.48
C ILE A 4 -2.51 15.22 35.46
N THR A 5 -2.38 15.67 34.21
CA THR A 5 -3.10 15.09 33.08
C THR A 5 -2.13 14.15 32.40
N ILE A 6 -2.38 12.85 32.59
CA ILE A 6 -1.58 11.73 32.11
C ILE A 6 -1.72 11.70 30.58
N ALA A 7 -0.66 12.07 29.86
CA ALA A 7 -0.56 11.84 28.43
C ALA A 7 -0.32 10.33 28.23
N ALA A 8 -1.40 9.60 27.92
CA ALA A 8 -1.33 8.22 27.46
C ALA A 8 -0.65 8.22 26.09
N ALA A 9 0.67 8.02 26.10
CA ALA A 9 1.45 7.69 24.92
C ALA A 9 0.99 6.31 24.44
N ILE A 10 0.13 6.31 23.41
CA ILE A 10 -0.26 5.10 22.69
C ILE A 10 0.98 4.64 21.90
N THR A 11 1.70 3.71 22.50
CA THR A 11 2.73 2.91 21.85
C THR A 11 2.08 2.12 20.72
N VAL A 12 2.36 2.54 19.49
CA VAL A 12 2.06 1.77 18.28
C VAL A 12 2.88 0.49 18.37
N LEU A 13 2.21 -0.63 18.63
CA LEU A 13 2.79 -1.97 18.62
C LEU A 13 3.29 -2.27 17.20
N THR A 14 4.57 -2.07 16.97
CA THR A 14 5.32 -2.57 15.81
C THR A 14 5.47 -4.09 15.93
N GLY A 15 4.42 -4.82 15.55
CA GLY A 15 4.50 -6.25 15.28
C GLY A 15 4.93 -6.51 13.85
N CYS A 16 6.22 -6.29 13.52
CA CYS A 16 6.78 -6.77 12.25
C CYS A 16 7.35 -8.18 12.48
N VAL A 17 6.50 -9.20 12.37
CA VAL A 17 6.99 -10.57 12.12
C VAL A 17 7.57 -10.59 10.71
N SER A 18 8.75 -11.18 10.55
CA SER A 18 9.58 -11.19 9.35
C SER A 18 8.76 -11.34 8.07
N ALA A 19 8.47 -10.22 7.41
CA ALA A 19 7.95 -10.26 6.05
C ALA A 19 9.04 -10.91 5.17
N PRO A 20 8.66 -11.76 4.19
CA PRO A 20 9.60 -12.21 3.18
C PRO A 20 10.24 -10.98 2.51
N ASP A 21 11.47 -11.13 2.00
CA ASP A 21 12.23 -10.13 1.22
C ASP A 21 11.55 -9.84 -0.13
N LEU A 22 10.31 -9.36 -0.06
CA LEU A 22 9.46 -8.99 -1.16
C LEU A 22 9.56 -7.48 -1.29
N ASP A 23 10.00 -7.04 -2.46
CA ASP A 23 10.02 -5.64 -2.87
C ASP A 23 8.59 -5.14 -3.13
N LEU A 24 7.78 -5.11 -2.06
CA LEU A 24 6.35 -4.74 -2.05
C LEU A 24 6.11 -3.31 -2.53
N SER A 25 7.17 -2.48 -2.59
CA SER A 25 7.13 -1.14 -3.19
C SER A 25 6.82 -1.14 -4.68
N LYS A 26 7.00 -2.28 -5.36
CA LYS A 26 6.68 -2.46 -6.79
C LYS A 26 5.46 -3.35 -7.03
N VAL A 27 4.73 -3.72 -5.99
CA VAL A 27 3.57 -4.61 -6.09
C VAL A 27 2.30 -3.82 -5.85
N ASP A 28 1.24 -4.07 -6.63
CA ASP A 28 -0.05 -3.41 -6.44
C ASP A 28 -0.55 -3.56 -4.98
N SER A 29 -0.98 -2.45 -4.38
CA SER A 29 -1.38 -2.41 -2.97
C SER A 29 -2.63 -3.24 -2.70
N ALA A 30 -3.58 -3.34 -3.65
CA ALA A 30 -4.75 -4.19 -3.50
C ALA A 30 -4.39 -5.67 -3.57
N CYS A 31 -3.45 -6.06 -4.45
CA CYS A 31 -2.93 -7.43 -4.52
C CYS A 31 -2.18 -7.83 -3.24
N SER A 32 -1.31 -6.95 -2.74
CA SER A 32 -0.57 -7.14 -1.48
C SER A 32 -1.51 -7.36 -0.28
N GLN A 33 -2.61 -6.61 -0.25
CA GLN A 33 -3.61 -6.69 0.80
C GLN A 33 -4.44 -7.98 0.73
N ARG A 34 -4.73 -8.47 -0.48
CA ARG A 34 -5.34 -9.81 -0.69
C ARG A 34 -4.43 -10.93 -0.22
N CYS A 35 -3.16 -10.92 -0.63
CA CYS A 35 -2.20 -11.95 -0.20
C CYS A 35 -2.02 -11.97 1.33
N SER A 36 -2.04 -10.80 1.98
CA SER A 36 -1.95 -10.69 3.45
C SER A 36 -3.20 -11.23 4.17
N SER A 37 -4.38 -11.05 3.57
CA SER A 37 -5.63 -11.63 4.08
C SER A 37 -5.60 -13.16 4.01
N GLU A 38 -5.14 -13.72 2.89
CA GLU A 38 -5.01 -15.18 2.72
C GLU A 38 -3.96 -15.78 3.66
N TYR A 39 -2.82 -15.10 3.86
CA TYR A 39 -1.81 -15.50 4.84
C TYR A 39 -2.37 -15.55 6.28
N SER A 40 -3.16 -14.55 6.65
CA SER A 40 -3.80 -14.49 7.98
C SER A 40 -4.80 -15.63 8.18
N SER A 41 -5.59 -15.95 7.16
CA SER A 41 -6.48 -17.12 7.15
C SER A 41 -5.70 -18.44 7.24
N CYS A 42 -4.61 -18.57 6.48
CA CYS A 42 -3.74 -19.75 6.45
C CYS A 42 -3.10 -20.06 7.82
N THR A 43 -2.54 -19.03 8.47
CA THR A 43 -1.90 -19.18 9.78
C THR A 43 -2.88 -19.45 10.92
N THR A 44 -4.13 -19.02 10.77
CA THR A 44 -5.19 -19.23 11.79
C THR A 44 -5.75 -20.65 11.76
N GLY A 45 -5.69 -21.34 10.62
CA GLY A 45 -6.30 -22.66 10.42
C GLY A 45 -5.53 -23.84 11.05
N PHE A 46 -4.23 -23.71 11.29
CA PHE A 46 -3.37 -24.85 11.64
C PHE A 46 -2.73 -24.71 13.04
N LYS A 47 -3.39 -25.27 14.06
CA LYS A 47 -2.92 -25.19 15.46
C LYS A 47 -2.00 -26.33 15.90
N LEU A 48 -1.91 -27.41 15.13
CA LEU A 48 -1.15 -28.61 15.52
C LEU A 48 0.35 -28.48 15.30
N PHE A 49 0.78 -27.74 14.27
CA PHE A 49 2.18 -27.57 13.90
C PHE A 49 2.46 -26.13 13.45
N PRO A 50 2.53 -25.17 14.39
CA PRO A 50 2.62 -23.74 14.07
C PRO A 50 3.88 -23.37 13.27
N LEU A 51 5.00 -24.08 13.48
CA LEU A 51 6.25 -23.83 12.73
C LEU A 51 6.13 -24.22 11.25
N VAL A 52 5.57 -25.39 10.98
CA VAL A 52 5.38 -25.92 9.62
C VAL A 52 4.30 -25.11 8.88
N ALA A 53 3.23 -24.74 9.60
CA ALA A 53 2.18 -23.88 9.08
C ALA A 53 2.72 -22.51 8.68
N GLN A 54 3.55 -21.88 9.52
CA GLN A 54 4.17 -20.60 9.19
C GLN A 54 5.04 -20.68 7.94
N ALA A 55 5.88 -21.72 7.83
CA ALA A 55 6.73 -21.91 6.64
C ALA A 55 5.88 -22.05 5.37
N HIS A 56 4.81 -22.85 5.41
CA HIS A 56 3.93 -23.05 4.27
C HIS A 56 3.14 -21.77 3.89
N CYS A 57 2.59 -21.07 4.88
CA CYS A 57 1.88 -19.82 4.63
C CYS A 57 2.82 -18.73 4.09
N ASN A 58 4.07 -18.67 4.54
CA ASN A 58 5.07 -17.73 4.01
C ASN A 58 5.43 -18.03 2.55
N GLU A 59 5.53 -19.31 2.17
CA GLU A 59 5.75 -19.69 0.78
C GLU A 59 4.56 -19.27 -0.10
N SER A 60 3.33 -19.55 0.35
CA SER A 60 2.10 -19.13 -0.35
C SER A 60 2.00 -17.61 -0.50
N LEU A 61 2.38 -16.85 0.53
CA LEU A 61 2.45 -15.39 0.48
C LEU A 61 3.48 -14.93 -0.56
N LYS A 62 4.64 -15.57 -0.62
CA LYS A 62 5.70 -15.27 -1.60
C LYS A 62 5.24 -15.53 -3.03
N VAL A 63 4.61 -16.67 -3.30
CA VAL A 63 4.06 -17.00 -4.62
C VAL A 63 2.95 -16.02 -4.99
N CYS A 64 2.02 -15.72 -4.08
CA CYS A 64 0.95 -14.76 -4.30
C CYS A 64 1.50 -13.38 -4.69
N ALA A 65 2.46 -12.86 -3.92
CA ALA A 65 3.09 -11.58 -4.19
C ALA A 65 3.92 -11.58 -5.48
N ALA A 66 4.55 -12.71 -5.85
CA ALA A 66 5.28 -12.86 -7.11
C ALA A 66 4.36 -12.87 -8.35
N THR A 67 3.11 -13.30 -8.19
CA THR A 67 2.09 -13.27 -9.25
C THR A 67 1.33 -11.94 -9.33
N CYS A 68 1.53 -11.05 -8.36
CA CYS A 68 0.85 -9.77 -8.37
C CYS A 68 1.31 -8.92 -9.56
N PRO A 69 0.39 -8.17 -10.19
CA PRO A 69 0.76 -7.19 -11.20
C PRO A 69 1.68 -6.13 -10.57
N ALA A 70 2.64 -5.65 -11.36
CA ALA A 70 3.50 -4.55 -10.96
C ALA A 70 2.62 -3.34 -10.59
N SER A 71 2.91 -2.72 -9.45
CA SER A 71 2.23 -1.54 -8.93
C SER A 71 2.21 -0.47 -10.03
N GLN A 72 1.02 -0.09 -10.47
CA GLN A 72 0.83 1.25 -11.00
C GLN A 72 1.00 2.22 -9.81
N PRO A 73 1.55 3.43 -10.02
CA PRO A 73 1.83 4.35 -8.93
C PRO A 73 0.54 4.72 -8.18
N VAL A 74 0.31 4.10 -7.04
CA VAL A 74 -0.75 4.45 -6.09
C VAL A 74 -0.35 5.72 -5.36
N ILE A 75 -0.65 6.85 -5.98
CA ILE A 75 -0.40 8.15 -5.38
C ILE A 75 -1.49 8.44 -4.36
N ALA A 76 -1.00 8.69 -3.14
CA ALA A 76 -1.54 9.47 -2.04
C ALA A 76 -3.06 9.72 -2.04
N THR A 77 -3.65 9.35 -0.91
CA THR A 77 -5.04 9.42 -0.48
C THR A 77 -5.66 10.83 -0.51
N THR A 78 -5.73 11.47 -1.68
CA THR A 78 -6.66 12.56 -2.02
C THR A 78 -7.05 12.46 -3.50
N PRO A 79 -8.34 12.67 -3.85
CA PRO A 79 -8.80 12.63 -5.25
C PRO A 79 -8.03 13.59 -6.18
N SER A 80 -7.55 14.70 -5.64
CA SER A 80 -6.73 15.70 -6.32
C SER A 80 -5.32 15.19 -6.63
N ALA A 81 -4.68 14.45 -5.71
CA ALA A 81 -3.35 13.88 -5.96
C ALA A 81 -3.39 12.82 -7.06
N GLN A 82 -4.43 11.97 -7.09
CA GLN A 82 -4.63 11.01 -8.18
C GLN A 82 -4.81 11.70 -9.54
N LYS A 83 -5.63 12.76 -9.58
CA LYS A 83 -5.90 13.51 -10.80
C LYS A 83 -4.66 14.23 -11.35
N LEU A 84 -3.75 14.70 -10.48
CA LEU A 84 -2.47 15.29 -10.89
C LEU A 84 -1.52 14.27 -11.54
N VAL A 85 -1.59 13.02 -11.10
CA VAL A 85 -0.72 11.94 -11.58
C VAL A 85 -1.15 11.43 -12.92
N GLU A 86 -2.45 11.22 -13.08
CA GLU A 86 -3.03 10.89 -14.37
C GLU A 86 -2.73 11.99 -15.40
N LEU A 87 -2.90 13.25 -15.01
CA LEU A 87 -2.54 14.40 -15.84
C LEU A 87 -1.05 14.41 -16.24
N ASN A 88 -0.14 14.05 -15.32
CA ASN A 88 1.29 13.94 -15.63
C ASN A 88 1.61 12.78 -16.58
N ASN A 89 0.91 11.66 -16.43
CA ASN A 89 1.08 10.50 -17.31
C ASN A 89 0.62 10.83 -18.74
N LEU A 90 -0.53 11.49 -18.90
CA LEU A 90 -1.01 11.93 -20.22
C LEU A 90 -0.01 12.86 -20.92
N TYR A 91 0.60 13.79 -20.16
CA TYR A 91 1.63 14.68 -20.70
C TYR A 91 2.90 13.93 -21.11
N LYS A 92 3.38 13.00 -20.28
CA LYS A 92 4.56 12.16 -20.59
C LYS A 92 4.33 11.24 -21.79
N GLN A 93 3.10 10.79 -22.01
CA GLN A 93 2.70 10.00 -23.18
C GLN A 93 2.53 10.86 -24.44
N GLY A 94 2.66 12.18 -24.36
CA GLY A 94 2.46 13.10 -25.49
C GLY A 94 1.01 13.22 -25.95
N LEU A 95 0.05 12.76 -25.13
CA LEU A 95 -1.39 12.80 -25.45
C LEU A 95 -2.00 14.19 -25.24
N ILE A 96 -1.33 15.04 -24.47
CA ILE A 96 -1.73 16.43 -24.24
C ILE A 96 -0.52 17.35 -24.39
N THR A 97 -0.77 18.59 -24.80
CA THR A 97 0.26 19.62 -24.91
C THR A 97 0.62 20.21 -23.54
N GLN A 98 1.79 20.87 -23.45
CA GLN A 98 2.22 21.56 -22.23
C GLN A 98 1.19 22.61 -21.76
N LYS A 99 0.53 23.29 -22.70
CA LYS A 99 -0.50 24.28 -22.40
C LYS A 99 -1.73 23.64 -21.74
N GLU A 100 -2.15 22.48 -22.22
CA GLU A 100 -3.29 21.73 -21.64
C GLU A 100 -2.95 21.14 -20.28
N TYR A 101 -1.72 20.65 -20.11
CA TYR A 101 -1.22 20.17 -18.82
C TYR A 101 -1.28 21.27 -17.75
N GLU A 102 -0.71 22.44 -18.02
CA GLU A 102 -0.68 23.54 -17.04
C GLU A 102 -2.09 24.08 -16.74
N ALA A 103 -2.95 24.20 -17.76
CA ALA A 103 -4.34 24.64 -17.56
C ALA A 103 -5.10 23.69 -16.60
N LYS A 104 -5.06 22.38 -16.86
CA LYS A 104 -5.75 21.37 -16.03
C LYS A 104 -5.14 21.25 -14.64
N LYS A 105 -3.82 21.37 -14.52
CA LYS A 105 -3.13 21.35 -13.23
C LYS A 105 -3.61 22.48 -12.32
N GLN A 106 -3.74 23.68 -12.87
CA GLN A 106 -4.26 24.85 -12.13
C GLN A 106 -5.71 24.67 -11.68
N GLU A 107 -6.56 24.06 -12.51
CA GLU A 107 -7.94 23.74 -12.12
C GLU A 107 -7.99 22.76 -10.93
N ILE A 108 -7.16 21.72 -10.94
CA ILE A 108 -7.10 20.74 -9.84
C ILE A 108 -6.61 21.39 -8.54
N LEU A 109 -5.64 22.30 -8.63
CA LEU A 109 -5.12 23.02 -7.48
C LEU A 109 -6.11 24.03 -6.89
N LYS A 110 -7.03 24.58 -7.70
CA LYS A 110 -8.09 25.47 -7.23
C LYS A 110 -9.23 24.73 -6.51
N THR A 111 -9.36 23.42 -6.73
CA THR A 111 -10.38 22.57 -6.10
C THR A 111 -9.93 21.90 -4.81
N LEU A 112 -8.69 22.15 -4.39
CA LEU A 112 -8.11 21.75 -3.10
C LEU A 112 -8.48 22.77 -2.01
#